data_AF-A0A2N2SB36-F1
#
_entry.id   AF-A0A2N2SB36-F1
#
_cell.length_a   1.000
_cell.length_b   1.000
_cell.length_c   1.000
_cell.angle_alpha   90.00
_cell.angle_beta   90.00
_cell.angle_gamma   90.00
#
_symmetry.space_group_name_H-M   'P 1'
#
loop_
_entity.id
_entity.type
_entity.pdbx_description
1 polymer ?
#
loop_
_entity_poly.entity_id
_entity_poly.type
_entity_poly.pdbx_seq_one_letter_code
_entity_poly.pdbx_strand_id
1 'polypeptide(L)'
;MNPPLNLAEFLAPGVSADDVPELAPLVAAKPLVDAFITLFRGTEAEVLMRLLVLREIGREAESPRWSPEALRARFTYLDPVKLETVLKRLRDNGLLAFADDGLYHLSDIGRNAVAALAMLLHFADEEDAELGFLTAQLAGLQAVGSITPEALGHLLSKLNDLSWHFEEAVASGSEFNIVSARRRLSANEKWLARGTEILTGLLADPDVPFDIARIAQRIGLAQSRLARVDASFQRALNKIEAQRVTLGAS
;
A
#
# COMPACT_ATOMS: atom_id res chain seq x y z
N MET A 1 27.80 10.21 7.13
CA MET A 1 27.38 9.44 8.31
C MET A 1 26.27 10.23 8.97
N ASN A 2 25.02 9.75 8.93
CA ASN A 2 23.91 10.45 9.57
C ASN A 2 24.13 10.46 11.09
N PRO A 3 23.79 11.56 11.80
CA PRO A 3 23.95 11.60 13.25
C PRO A 3 23.17 10.45 13.92
N PRO A 4 23.61 9.99 15.10
CA PRO A 4 22.86 9.02 15.88
C PRO A 4 21.45 9.56 16.13
N LEU A 5 20.45 8.68 15.99
CA LEU A 5 19.05 9.02 16.23
C LEU A 5 18.88 9.34 17.71
N ASN A 6 18.60 10.59 18.05
CA ASN A 6 18.25 10.96 19.42
C ASN A 6 16.77 10.72 19.67
N LEU A 7 16.42 9.47 20.02
CA LEU A 7 15.02 9.09 20.31
C LEU A 7 14.57 9.52 21.71
N ALA A 8 15.51 9.85 22.61
CA ALA A 8 15.20 10.21 24.00
C ALA A 8 14.35 11.49 24.11
N GLU A 9 14.39 12.37 23.10
CA GLU A 9 13.55 13.57 23.05
C GLU A 9 12.07 13.27 22.77
N PHE A 10 11.77 12.09 22.21
CA PHE A 10 10.41 11.67 21.87
C PHE A 10 9.81 10.68 22.86
N LEU A 11 10.65 9.94 23.57
CA LEU A 11 10.22 8.89 24.51
C LEU A 11 9.85 9.49 25.87
N ALA A 12 8.91 8.84 26.55
CA ALA A 12 8.55 9.21 27.92
C ALA A 12 9.75 9.06 28.88
N PRO A 13 9.83 9.86 29.96
CA PRO A 13 10.92 9.76 30.91
C PRO A 13 11.11 8.32 31.44
N GLY A 14 12.33 7.82 31.37
CA GLY A 14 12.69 6.47 31.84
C GLY A 14 12.45 5.35 30.83
N VAL A 15 11.96 5.64 29.62
CA VAL A 15 11.81 4.65 28.54
C VAL A 15 13.05 4.67 27.65
N SER A 16 13.76 3.53 27.54
CA SER A 16 14.84 3.37 26.55
C SER A 16 14.27 3.04 25.17
N ALA A 17 14.94 3.47 24.10
CA ALA A 17 14.58 3.06 22.74
C ALA A 17 14.68 1.55 22.53
N ASP A 18 15.64 0.91 23.21
CA ASP A 18 15.84 -0.55 23.17
C ASP A 18 14.71 -1.31 23.88
N ASP A 19 13.93 -0.64 24.74
CA ASP A 19 12.78 -1.22 25.44
C ASP A 19 11.47 -1.12 24.63
N VAL A 20 11.52 -0.60 23.40
CA VAL A 20 10.36 -0.45 22.50
C VAL A 20 10.52 -1.36 21.28
N PRO A 21 10.02 -2.62 21.32
CA PRO A 21 10.18 -3.59 20.23
C PRO A 21 9.67 -3.08 18.87
N GLU A 22 8.65 -2.22 18.86
CA GLU A 22 8.06 -1.63 17.65
C GLU A 22 9.05 -0.71 16.90
N LEU A 23 10.06 -0.18 17.58
CA LEU A 23 11.10 0.64 16.94
C LEU A 23 12.16 -0.19 16.21
N ALA A 24 12.39 -1.44 16.65
CA ALA A 24 13.42 -2.30 16.07
C ALA A 24 13.34 -2.45 14.54
N PRO A 25 12.19 -2.76 13.92
CA PRO A 25 12.11 -2.86 12.45
C PRO A 25 12.39 -1.52 11.76
N LEU A 26 11.97 -0.39 12.35
CA LEU A 26 12.19 0.94 11.78
C LEU A 26 13.66 1.36 11.85
N VAL A 27 14.33 1.06 12.97
CA VAL A 27 15.77 1.28 13.14
C VAL A 27 16.56 0.39 12.19
N ALA A 28 16.17 -0.87 12.01
CA ALA A 28 16.78 -1.78 11.04
C ALA A 28 16.57 -1.28 9.60
N ALA A 29 15.42 -0.67 9.29
CA ALA A 29 15.10 -0.08 7.99
C ALA A 29 15.65 1.34 7.80
N LYS A 30 16.54 1.84 8.66
CA LYS A 30 17.07 3.22 8.61
C LYS A 30 17.54 3.66 7.21
N PRO A 31 18.29 2.86 6.42
CA PRO A 31 18.69 3.28 5.08
C PRO A 31 17.51 3.57 4.15
N LEU A 32 16.42 2.81 4.27
CA LEU A 32 15.19 3.05 3.51
C LEU A 32 14.49 4.32 4.01
N VAL A 33 14.38 4.50 5.33
CA VAL A 33 13.80 5.72 5.93
C VAL A 33 14.57 6.96 5.47
N ASP A 34 15.91 6.93 5.47
CA ASP A 34 16.76 8.02 5.00
C ASP A 34 16.55 8.32 3.50
N ALA A 35 16.32 7.30 2.69
CA ALA A 35 15.94 7.45 1.29
C ALA A 35 14.58 8.16 1.11
N PHE A 36 13.56 7.78 1.89
CA PHE A 36 12.27 8.47 1.89
C PHE A 36 12.39 9.91 2.39
N ILE A 37 13.14 10.17 3.47
CA ILE A 37 13.46 11.53 3.93
C ILE A 37 14.12 12.34 2.80
N THR A 38 15.04 11.73 2.07
CA THR A 38 15.70 12.35 0.92
C THR A 38 14.71 12.68 -0.17
N LEU A 39 13.73 11.82 -0.47
CA LEU A 39 12.74 12.06 -1.52
C LEU A 39 11.75 13.17 -1.16
N PHE A 40 11.29 13.20 0.10
CA PHE A 40 10.18 14.03 0.54
C PHE A 40 10.57 15.34 1.25
N ARG A 41 11.87 15.62 1.46
CA ARG A 41 12.33 16.87 2.10
C ARG A 41 12.47 18.03 1.12
N GLY A 42 11.86 19.18 1.38
CA GLY A 42 12.06 20.42 0.61
C GLY A 42 10.72 21.02 0.19
N THR A 43 10.74 21.88 -0.83
CA THR A 43 9.51 22.39 -1.44
C THR A 43 8.80 21.30 -2.24
N GLU A 44 7.49 21.42 -2.44
CA GLU A 44 6.70 20.48 -3.23
C GLU A 44 7.27 20.29 -4.65
N ALA A 45 7.65 21.39 -5.31
CA ALA A 45 8.27 21.34 -6.64
C ALA A 45 9.56 20.50 -6.64
N GLU A 46 10.44 20.67 -5.66
CA GLU A 46 11.66 19.87 -5.54
C GLU A 46 11.38 18.39 -5.27
N VAL A 47 10.35 18.10 -4.46
CA VAL A 47 9.89 16.72 -4.20
C VAL A 47 9.40 16.09 -5.50
N LEU A 48 8.48 16.75 -6.22
CA LEU A 48 7.95 16.26 -7.49
C LEU A 48 9.04 16.02 -8.53
N MET A 49 10.03 16.92 -8.64
CA MET A 49 11.13 16.73 -9.60
C MET A 49 12.02 15.53 -9.25
N ARG A 50 12.33 15.29 -7.97
CA ARG A 50 13.07 14.09 -7.55
C ARG A 50 12.30 12.81 -7.82
N LEU A 51 11.01 12.80 -7.48
CA LEU A 51 10.14 11.65 -7.72
C LEU A 51 10.03 11.36 -9.22
N LEU A 52 9.85 12.39 -10.05
CA LEU A 52 9.81 12.28 -11.50
C LEU A 52 11.10 11.67 -12.06
N VAL A 53 12.25 12.26 -11.72
CA VAL A 53 13.55 11.80 -12.24
C VAL A 53 13.85 10.36 -11.79
N LEU A 54 13.68 10.06 -10.50
CA LEU A 54 13.94 8.72 -9.97
C LEU A 54 13.04 7.67 -10.63
N ARG A 55 11.74 7.96 -10.74
CA ARG A 55 10.76 7.05 -11.35
C ARG A 55 11.05 6.83 -12.83
N GLU A 56 11.35 7.89 -13.58
CA GLU A 56 11.62 7.76 -15.02
C GLU A 56 12.89 6.94 -15.29
N ILE A 57 13.96 7.12 -14.50
CA ILE A 57 15.15 6.24 -14.55
C ILE A 57 14.78 4.79 -14.26
N GLY A 58 13.89 4.56 -13.27
CA GLY A 58 13.47 3.23 -12.86
C GLY A 58 12.49 2.52 -13.79
N ARG A 59 11.92 3.21 -14.79
CA ARG A 59 11.00 2.59 -15.77
C ARG A 59 11.72 1.84 -16.89
N GLU A 60 13.01 2.13 -17.10
CA GLU A 60 13.79 1.51 -18.17
C GLU A 60 14.26 0.12 -17.73
N ALA A 61 13.53 -0.92 -18.16
CA ALA A 61 13.78 -2.31 -17.77
C ALA A 61 14.87 -2.98 -18.61
N GLU A 62 14.92 -2.67 -19.91
CA GLU A 62 15.82 -3.35 -20.87
C GLU A 62 17.25 -2.79 -20.81
N SER A 63 17.40 -1.49 -20.58
CA SER A 63 18.70 -0.82 -20.44
C SER A 63 18.79 -0.01 -19.14
N PRO A 64 18.92 -0.65 -17.98
CA PRO A 64 18.87 0.00 -16.66
C PRO A 64 20.14 0.80 -16.31
N ARG A 65 20.99 1.10 -17.30
CA ARG A 65 22.20 1.92 -17.18
C ARG A 65 22.09 3.14 -18.08
N TRP A 66 22.46 4.29 -17.56
CA TRP A 66 22.26 5.58 -18.21
C TRP A 66 23.55 6.39 -18.27
N SER A 67 23.95 6.81 -19.46
CA SER A 67 25.01 7.82 -19.58
C SER A 67 24.50 9.20 -19.16
N PRO A 68 25.38 10.12 -18.72
CA PRO A 68 24.99 11.50 -18.44
C PRO A 68 24.26 12.18 -19.61
N GLU A 69 24.72 11.94 -20.84
CA GLU A 69 24.13 12.48 -22.07
C GLU A 69 22.72 11.91 -22.30
N ALA A 70 22.52 10.60 -22.07
CA ALA A 70 21.22 9.97 -22.19
C ALA A 70 20.21 10.53 -21.18
N LEU A 71 20.65 10.80 -19.94
CA LEU A 71 19.80 11.45 -18.94
C LEU A 71 19.43 12.88 -19.36
N ARG A 72 20.39 13.69 -19.80
CA ARG A 72 20.10 15.05 -20.30
C ARG A 72 19.13 15.03 -21.48
N ALA A 73 19.29 14.08 -22.39
CA ALA A 73 18.38 13.90 -23.52
C ALA A 73 16.97 13.44 -23.07
N ARG A 74 16.88 12.58 -22.06
CA ARG A 74 15.59 12.14 -21.50
C ARG A 74 14.84 13.29 -20.80
N PHE A 75 15.57 14.16 -20.12
CA PHE A 75 15.01 15.25 -19.31
C PHE A 75 15.21 16.63 -19.94
N THR A 76 15.16 16.76 -21.27
CA THR A 76 15.37 18.04 -21.99
C THR A 76 14.41 19.17 -21.57
N TYR A 77 13.27 18.82 -21.00
CA TYR A 77 12.28 19.76 -20.49
C TYR A 77 12.62 20.33 -19.10
N LEU A 78 13.69 19.83 -18.44
CA LEU A 78 14.19 20.36 -17.18
C LEU A 78 15.36 21.31 -17.43
N ASP A 79 15.48 22.33 -16.57
CA ASP A 79 16.68 23.15 -16.51
C ASP A 79 17.91 22.25 -16.22
N PRO A 80 19.00 22.34 -17.01
CA PRO A 80 20.15 21.44 -16.86
C PRO A 80 20.80 21.50 -15.47
N VAL A 81 20.88 22.69 -14.86
CA VAL A 81 21.50 22.85 -13.53
C VAL A 81 20.62 22.21 -12.45
N LYS A 82 19.30 22.36 -12.57
CA LYS A 82 18.34 21.71 -11.67
C LYS A 82 18.36 20.18 -11.82
N LEU A 83 18.46 19.65 -13.04
CA LEU A 83 18.60 18.23 -13.28
C LEU A 83 19.86 17.67 -12.60
N GLU A 84 21.02 18.28 -12.82
CA GLU A 84 22.28 17.85 -12.20
C GLU A 84 22.20 17.94 -10.66
N THR A 85 21.49 18.94 -10.12
CA THR A 85 21.23 19.05 -8.68
C THR A 85 20.38 17.88 -8.15
N VAL A 86 19.33 17.49 -8.88
CA VAL A 86 18.49 16.33 -8.55
C VAL A 86 19.30 15.04 -8.61
N LEU A 87 20.02 14.79 -9.71
CA LEU A 87 20.86 13.60 -9.89
C LEU A 87 21.92 13.49 -8.80
N LYS A 88 22.63 14.58 -8.50
CA LYS A 88 23.60 14.65 -7.41
C LYS A 88 22.93 14.31 -6.07
N ARG A 89 21.77 14.89 -5.76
CA ARG A 89 21.08 14.63 -4.50
C ARG A 89 20.61 13.18 -4.37
N LEU A 90 20.09 12.58 -5.43
CA LEU A 90 19.70 11.17 -5.44
C LEU A 90 20.93 10.27 -5.24
N ARG A 91 22.06 10.59 -5.87
CA ARG A 91 23.30 9.83 -5.73
C ARG A 91 23.92 9.96 -4.34
N ASP A 92 24.06 11.18 -3.85
CA ASP A 92 24.71 11.47 -2.56
C ASP A 92 23.94 10.86 -1.37
N ASN A 93 22.67 10.49 -1.58
CA ASN A 93 21.81 9.82 -0.59
C ASN A 93 21.48 8.36 -0.96
N GLY A 94 22.26 7.75 -1.85
CA GLY A 94 22.22 6.31 -2.09
C GLY A 94 21.00 5.79 -2.84
N LEU A 95 20.23 6.65 -3.52
CA LEU A 95 19.14 6.24 -4.42
C LEU A 95 19.64 5.94 -5.84
N LEU A 96 20.71 6.63 -6.26
CA LEU A 96 21.42 6.36 -7.50
C LEU A 96 22.88 5.99 -7.21
N ALA A 97 23.45 5.17 -8.08
CA ALA A 97 24.87 4.88 -8.10
C ALA A 97 25.45 5.33 -9.46
N PHE A 98 26.69 5.80 -9.43
CA PHE A 98 27.48 6.10 -10.62
C PHE A 98 28.65 5.13 -10.64
N ALA A 99 28.63 4.17 -11.57
CA ALA A 99 29.60 3.09 -11.65
C ALA A 99 30.89 3.54 -12.35
N ASP A 100 31.94 2.71 -12.23
CA ASP A 100 33.25 2.97 -12.82
C ASP A 100 33.24 3.04 -14.35
N ASP A 101 32.21 2.47 -14.98
CA ASP A 101 31.95 2.57 -16.42
C ASP A 101 31.34 3.93 -16.85
N GLY A 102 31.16 4.85 -15.91
CA GLY A 102 30.61 6.17 -16.15
C GLY A 102 29.09 6.19 -16.34
N LEU A 103 28.39 5.12 -15.91
CA LEU A 103 26.95 5.00 -16.07
C LEU A 103 26.21 5.11 -14.73
N TYR A 104 25.09 5.85 -14.76
CA TYR A 104 24.12 5.89 -13.67
C TYR A 104 23.23 4.65 -13.67
N HIS A 105 22.87 4.17 -12.48
CA HIS A 105 21.85 3.15 -12.29
C HIS A 105 21.17 3.32 -10.92
N LEU A 106 19.99 2.72 -10.75
CA LEU A 106 19.37 2.60 -9.43
C LEU A 106 20.20 1.69 -8.53
N SER A 107 20.46 2.15 -7.31
CA SER A 107 20.92 1.29 -6.22
C SER A 107 19.79 0.36 -5.76
N ASP A 108 20.08 -0.62 -4.91
CA ASP A 108 19.06 -1.51 -4.35
C ASP A 108 18.00 -0.74 -3.53
N ILE A 109 18.44 0.24 -2.73
CA ILE A 109 17.53 1.13 -1.98
C ILE A 109 16.71 1.99 -2.94
N GLY A 110 17.32 2.48 -4.03
CA GLY A 110 16.64 3.23 -5.08
C GLY A 110 15.55 2.41 -5.77
N ARG A 111 15.82 1.13 -6.08
CA ARG A 111 14.84 0.20 -6.65
C ARG A 111 13.68 -0.03 -5.68
N ASN A 112 13.98 -0.28 -4.41
CA ASN A 112 12.96 -0.46 -3.38
C ASN A 112 12.07 0.79 -3.23
N ALA A 113 12.66 1.97 -3.25
CA ALA A 113 11.92 3.24 -3.21
C ALA A 113 11.02 3.41 -4.45
N VAL A 114 11.51 3.12 -5.66
CA VAL A 114 10.70 3.17 -6.89
C VAL A 114 9.56 2.16 -6.86
N ALA A 115 9.80 0.94 -6.39
CA ALA A 115 8.76 -0.09 -6.27
C ALA A 115 7.66 0.34 -5.28
N ALA A 116 8.05 0.88 -4.11
CA ALA A 116 7.10 1.41 -3.14
C ALA A 116 6.29 2.59 -3.70
N LEU A 117 6.93 3.51 -4.42
CA LEU A 117 6.23 4.63 -5.08
C LEU A 117 5.26 4.16 -6.15
N ALA A 118 5.65 3.17 -6.97
CA ALA A 118 4.77 2.59 -7.97
C ALA A 118 3.51 1.99 -7.34
N MET A 119 3.66 1.33 -6.18
CA MET A 119 2.52 0.81 -5.42
C MET A 119 1.60 1.91 -4.90
N LEU A 120 2.16 2.99 -4.31
CA LEU A 120 1.37 4.10 -3.79
C LEU A 120 0.60 4.83 -4.91
N LEU A 121 1.23 5.01 -6.08
CA LEU A 121 0.57 5.63 -7.23
C LEU A 121 -0.55 4.76 -7.80
N HIS A 122 -0.40 3.43 -7.78
CA HIS A 122 -1.45 2.51 -8.23
C HIS A 122 -2.72 2.63 -7.36
N PHE A 123 -2.60 2.78 -6.04
CA PHE A 123 -3.77 2.98 -5.17
C PHE A 123 -4.45 4.34 -5.34
N ALA A 124 -3.72 5.36 -5.80
CA ALA A 124 -4.32 6.66 -6.08
C ALA A 124 -5.27 6.62 -7.28
N ASP A 125 -5.05 5.68 -8.22
CA ASP A 125 -5.82 5.58 -9.46
C ASP A 125 -7.05 4.65 -9.33
N GLU A 126 -7.06 3.71 -8.36
CA GLU A 126 -8.11 2.68 -8.23
C GLU A 126 -8.62 2.54 -6.78
N GLU A 127 -9.76 3.17 -6.45
CA GLU A 127 -10.40 3.14 -5.12
C GLU A 127 -10.75 1.72 -4.59
N ASP A 128 -10.79 0.72 -5.48
CA ASP A 128 -11.14 -0.67 -5.20
C ASP A 128 -9.99 -1.68 -5.39
N ALA A 129 -8.79 -1.22 -5.75
CA ALA A 129 -7.64 -2.10 -5.96
C ALA A 129 -7.05 -2.68 -4.66
N GLU A 130 -7.27 -2.00 -3.53
CA GLU A 130 -6.57 -2.29 -2.28
C GLU A 130 -6.82 -3.72 -1.76
N LEU A 131 -8.07 -4.20 -1.78
CA LEU A 131 -8.36 -5.57 -1.32
C LEU A 131 -7.68 -6.61 -2.20
N GLY A 132 -7.66 -6.37 -3.52
CA GLY A 132 -6.95 -7.23 -4.46
C GLY A 132 -5.46 -7.28 -4.21
N PHE A 133 -4.86 -6.12 -3.96
CA PHE A 133 -3.45 -6.03 -3.57
C PHE A 133 -3.15 -6.78 -2.28
N LEU A 134 -3.90 -6.54 -1.21
CA LEU A 134 -3.68 -7.20 0.09
C LEU A 134 -3.81 -8.72 -0.04
N THR A 135 -4.79 -9.19 -0.82
CA THR A 135 -4.99 -10.61 -1.08
C THR A 135 -3.85 -11.22 -1.89
N ALA A 136 -3.37 -10.52 -2.93
CA ALA A 136 -2.24 -10.97 -3.74
C ALA A 136 -0.94 -10.99 -2.94
N GLN A 137 -0.71 -9.98 -2.10
CA GLN A 137 0.41 -9.93 -1.17
C GLN A 137 0.40 -11.14 -0.23
N LEU A 138 -0.74 -11.44 0.38
CA LEU A 138 -0.88 -12.61 1.25
C LEU A 138 -0.64 -13.92 0.51
N ALA A 139 -1.11 -14.06 -0.74
CA ALA A 139 -0.84 -15.24 -1.56
C ALA A 139 0.67 -15.42 -1.81
N GLY A 140 1.38 -14.32 -2.12
CA GLY A 140 2.83 -14.33 -2.30
C GLY A 140 3.57 -14.70 -1.01
N LEU A 141 3.20 -14.10 0.11
CA LEU A 141 3.78 -14.40 1.43
C LEU A 141 3.50 -15.86 1.85
N GLN A 142 2.30 -16.39 1.56
CA GLN A 142 1.97 -17.79 1.83
C GLN A 142 2.89 -18.73 1.05
N ALA A 143 3.11 -18.45 -0.23
CA ALA A 143 3.89 -19.31 -1.12
C ALA A 143 5.36 -19.44 -0.69
N VAL A 144 5.88 -18.45 0.05
CA VAL A 144 7.26 -18.45 0.56
C VAL A 144 7.36 -18.69 2.07
N GLY A 145 6.24 -18.97 2.75
CA GLY A 145 6.23 -19.23 4.19
C GLY A 145 6.52 -18.00 5.06
N SER A 146 6.24 -16.79 4.57
CA SER A 146 6.60 -15.51 5.22
C SER A 146 5.38 -14.68 5.64
N ILE A 147 4.25 -15.32 5.93
CA ILE A 147 3.07 -14.60 6.42
C ILE A 147 3.35 -14.00 7.79
N THR A 148 3.07 -12.71 7.94
CA THR A 148 3.24 -11.97 9.18
C THR A 148 1.89 -11.59 9.80
N PRO A 149 1.83 -11.35 11.13
CA PRO A 149 0.64 -10.83 11.78
C PRO A 149 0.20 -9.48 11.21
N GLU A 150 1.16 -8.63 10.83
CA GLU A 150 0.93 -7.32 10.24
C GLU A 150 0.22 -7.43 8.88
N ALA A 151 0.69 -8.29 7.98
CA ALA A 151 0.07 -8.49 6.66
C ALA A 151 -1.38 -8.98 6.77
N LEU A 152 -1.65 -9.91 7.70
CA LEU A 152 -3.03 -10.34 8.00
C LEU A 152 -3.85 -9.22 8.65
N GLY A 153 -3.22 -8.42 9.52
CA GLY A 153 -3.82 -7.25 10.14
C GLY A 153 -4.34 -6.23 9.13
N HIS A 154 -3.58 -5.96 8.06
CA HIS A 154 -4.00 -5.08 6.98
C HIS A 154 -5.25 -5.59 6.26
N LEU A 155 -5.29 -6.88 5.91
CA LEU A 155 -6.49 -7.49 5.33
C LEU A 155 -7.68 -7.38 6.29
N LEU A 156 -7.49 -7.70 7.57
CA LEU A 156 -8.55 -7.59 8.57
C LEU A 156 -9.09 -6.17 8.69
N SER A 157 -8.23 -5.15 8.71
CA SER A 157 -8.64 -3.75 8.75
C SER A 157 -9.51 -3.43 7.54
N LYS A 158 -9.03 -3.75 6.33
CA LYS A 158 -9.77 -3.47 5.09
C LYS A 158 -11.15 -4.12 5.05
N LEU A 159 -11.28 -5.37 5.52
CA LEU A 159 -12.58 -6.05 5.56
C LEU A 159 -13.55 -5.42 6.57
N ASN A 160 -13.05 -4.93 7.71
CA ASN A 160 -13.87 -4.22 8.68
C ASN A 160 -14.32 -2.87 8.11
N ASP A 161 -13.44 -2.13 7.45
CA ASP A 161 -13.78 -0.85 6.81
C ASP A 161 -14.82 -1.04 5.69
N LEU A 162 -14.66 -2.07 4.86
CA LEU A 162 -15.67 -2.42 3.85
C LEU A 162 -17.02 -2.77 4.50
N SER A 163 -17.01 -3.57 5.57
CA SER A 163 -18.25 -3.93 6.28
C SER A 163 -18.95 -2.69 6.81
N TRP A 164 -18.20 -1.78 7.43
CA TRP A 164 -18.71 -0.51 7.93
C TRP A 164 -19.33 0.34 6.81
N HIS A 165 -18.61 0.56 5.72
CA HIS A 165 -19.11 1.35 4.58
C HIS A 165 -20.37 0.75 3.95
N PHE A 166 -20.45 -0.57 3.87
CA PHE A 166 -21.63 -1.22 3.32
C PHE A 166 -22.84 -1.14 4.25
N GLU A 167 -22.64 -1.29 5.56
CA GLU A 167 -23.68 -1.07 6.57
C GLU A 167 -24.18 0.38 6.57
N GLU A 168 -23.29 1.35 6.43
CA GLU A 168 -23.62 2.77 6.28
C GLU A 168 -24.43 3.04 5.01
N ALA A 169 -24.04 2.45 3.87
CA ALA A 169 -24.79 2.58 2.63
C ALA A 169 -26.23 2.05 2.77
N VAL A 170 -26.42 0.89 3.41
CA VAL A 170 -27.75 0.34 3.72
C VAL A 170 -28.54 1.28 4.64
N ALA A 171 -27.91 1.78 5.70
CA ALA A 171 -28.54 2.69 6.66
C ALA A 171 -28.97 4.02 6.04
N SER A 172 -28.24 4.50 5.03
CA SER A 172 -28.55 5.77 4.35
C SER A 172 -29.91 5.79 3.65
N GLY A 173 -30.45 4.61 3.29
CA GLY A 173 -31.70 4.49 2.52
C GLY A 173 -31.61 5.03 1.08
N SER A 174 -30.44 5.50 0.64
CA SER A 174 -30.21 6.01 -0.70
C SER A 174 -30.00 4.85 -1.68
N GLU A 175 -30.91 4.70 -2.65
CA GLU A 175 -30.78 3.69 -3.71
C GLU A 175 -29.44 3.81 -4.44
N PHE A 176 -29.00 5.04 -4.73
CA PHE A 176 -27.71 5.30 -5.36
C PHE A 176 -26.54 4.76 -4.52
N ASN A 177 -26.52 5.04 -3.21
CA ASN A 177 -25.47 4.57 -2.31
C ASN A 177 -25.49 3.04 -2.21
N ILE A 178 -26.67 2.44 -2.10
CA ILE A 178 -26.86 0.98 -2.00
C ILE A 178 -26.39 0.28 -3.28
N VAL A 179 -26.76 0.80 -4.46
CA VAL A 179 -26.32 0.24 -5.75
C VAL A 179 -24.81 0.39 -5.92
N SER A 180 -24.23 1.55 -5.58
CA SER A 180 -22.79 1.78 -5.64
C SER A 180 -22.02 0.82 -4.73
N ALA A 181 -22.44 0.71 -3.46
CA ALA A 181 -21.84 -0.19 -2.48
C ALA A 181 -21.94 -1.68 -2.89
N ARG A 182 -23.08 -2.09 -3.47
CA ARG A 182 -23.25 -3.45 -3.99
C ARG A 182 -22.33 -3.74 -5.18
N ARG A 183 -22.16 -2.78 -6.10
CA ARG A 183 -21.19 -2.92 -7.21
C ARG A 183 -19.78 -3.09 -6.69
N ARG A 184 -19.39 -2.29 -5.69
CA ARG A 184 -18.10 -2.37 -5.01
C ARG A 184 -17.87 -3.75 -4.35
N LEU A 185 -18.87 -4.30 -3.67
CA LEU A 185 -18.79 -5.65 -3.10
C LEU A 185 -18.57 -6.71 -4.19
N SER A 186 -19.34 -6.64 -5.29
CA SER A 186 -19.22 -7.59 -6.41
C SER A 186 -17.86 -7.50 -7.11
N ALA A 187 -17.31 -6.31 -7.31
CA ALA A 187 -15.97 -6.12 -7.87
C ALA A 187 -14.86 -6.81 -7.03
N ASN A 188 -15.12 -7.02 -5.74
CA ASN A 188 -14.19 -7.59 -4.77
C ASN A 188 -14.42 -9.09 -4.49
N GLU A 189 -15.44 -9.71 -5.10
CA GLU A 189 -15.85 -11.10 -4.80
C GLU A 189 -14.72 -12.11 -5.03
N LYS A 190 -14.01 -12.00 -6.16
CA LYS A 190 -12.87 -12.88 -6.48
C LYS A 190 -11.75 -12.80 -5.45
N TRP A 191 -11.52 -11.61 -4.88
CA TRP A 191 -10.48 -11.38 -3.88
C TRP A 191 -10.90 -11.90 -2.51
N LEU A 192 -12.18 -11.74 -2.16
CA LEU A 192 -12.74 -12.36 -0.96
C LEU A 192 -12.65 -13.89 -1.02
N ALA A 193 -12.98 -14.50 -2.17
CA ALA A 193 -12.85 -15.94 -2.37
C ALA A 193 -11.39 -16.41 -2.22
N ARG A 194 -10.46 -15.72 -2.90
CA ARG A 194 -9.03 -16.04 -2.80
C ARG A 194 -8.49 -15.85 -1.39
N GLY A 195 -8.93 -14.82 -0.66
CA GLY A 195 -8.61 -14.61 0.75
C GLY A 195 -9.06 -15.81 1.60
N THR A 196 -10.28 -16.31 1.39
CA THR A 196 -10.79 -17.50 2.09
C THR A 196 -9.94 -18.73 1.84
N GLU A 197 -9.49 -18.96 0.60
CA GLU A 197 -8.60 -20.08 0.26
C GLU A 197 -7.27 -20.00 1.04
N ILE A 198 -6.66 -18.81 1.07
CA ILE A 198 -5.40 -18.56 1.80
C ILE A 198 -5.58 -18.87 3.28
N LEU A 199 -6.65 -18.34 3.90
CA LEU A 199 -6.93 -18.53 5.32
C LEU A 199 -7.25 -19.98 5.68
N THR A 200 -7.96 -20.69 4.79
CA THR A 200 -8.25 -22.11 4.97
C THR A 200 -6.95 -22.92 4.95
N GLY A 201 -6.04 -22.62 4.02
CA GLY A 201 -4.71 -23.23 4.00
C GLY A 201 -3.89 -22.94 5.25
N LEU A 202 -3.92 -21.69 5.74
CA LEU A 202 -3.24 -21.30 6.99
C LEU A 202 -3.78 -22.04 8.22
N LEU A 203 -5.11 -22.15 8.34
CA LEU A 203 -5.75 -22.75 9.51
C LEU A 203 -5.74 -24.29 9.47
N ALA A 204 -5.39 -24.89 8.33
CA ALA A 204 -5.18 -26.32 8.20
C ALA A 204 -3.80 -26.77 8.71
N ASP A 205 -2.84 -25.84 8.82
CA ASP A 205 -1.50 -26.11 9.34
C ASP A 205 -1.54 -26.22 10.88
N PRO A 206 -1.24 -27.39 11.47
CA PRO A 206 -1.25 -27.55 12.93
C PRO A 206 -0.13 -26.77 13.63
N ASP A 207 0.93 -26.39 12.91
CA ASP A 207 2.10 -25.71 13.45
C ASP A 207 2.03 -24.19 13.24
N VAL A 208 0.89 -23.68 12.73
CA VAL A 208 0.70 -22.24 12.51
C VAL A 208 0.88 -21.45 13.81
N PRO A 209 1.66 -20.36 13.82
CA PRO A 209 1.83 -19.56 15.03
C PRO A 209 0.50 -19.04 15.58
N PHE A 210 0.36 -19.01 16.90
CA PHE A 210 -0.89 -18.63 17.58
C PHE A 210 -1.42 -17.26 17.13
N ASP A 211 -0.56 -16.25 16.99
CA ASP A 211 -0.97 -14.91 16.55
C ASP A 211 -1.47 -14.88 15.11
N ILE A 212 -0.89 -15.70 14.23
CA ILE A 212 -1.34 -15.87 12.85
C ILE A 212 -2.73 -16.51 12.83
N ALA A 213 -2.91 -17.63 13.54
CA ALA A 213 -4.21 -18.30 13.66
C ALA A 213 -5.30 -17.38 14.23
N ARG A 214 -4.97 -16.63 15.30
CA ARG A 214 -5.89 -15.69 15.95
C ARG A 214 -6.37 -14.60 14.98
N ILE A 215 -5.48 -14.01 14.19
CA ILE A 215 -5.88 -12.98 13.21
C ILE A 215 -6.64 -13.62 12.05
N ALA A 216 -6.22 -14.78 11.56
CA ALA A 216 -6.92 -15.50 10.48
C ALA A 216 -8.38 -15.84 10.84
N GLN A 217 -8.64 -16.27 12.07
CA GLN A 217 -10.01 -16.49 12.56
C GLN A 217 -10.84 -15.21 12.59
N ARG A 218 -10.25 -14.08 13.03
CA ARG A 218 -10.93 -12.77 13.01
C ARG A 218 -11.26 -12.32 11.59
N ILE A 219 -10.39 -12.64 10.61
CA ILE A 219 -10.65 -12.38 9.20
C ILE A 219 -11.84 -13.22 8.72
N GLY A 220 -11.93 -14.49 9.06
CA GLY A 220 -13.09 -15.33 8.73
C GLY A 220 -14.42 -14.79 9.30
N LEU A 221 -14.39 -14.23 10.51
CA LEU A 221 -15.55 -13.54 11.10
C LEU A 221 -15.93 -12.27 10.32
N ALA A 222 -14.95 -11.48 9.88
CA ALA A 222 -15.18 -10.29 9.05
C ALA A 222 -15.76 -10.66 7.68
N GLN A 223 -15.22 -11.70 7.02
CA GLN A 223 -15.78 -12.22 5.76
C GLN A 223 -17.22 -12.71 5.93
N SER A 224 -17.53 -13.37 7.05
CA SER A 224 -18.89 -13.80 7.37
C SER A 224 -19.85 -12.61 7.56
N ARG A 225 -19.37 -11.47 8.07
CA ARG A 225 -20.17 -10.24 8.15
C ARG A 225 -20.45 -9.70 6.75
N LEU A 226 -19.43 -9.56 5.91
CA LEU A 226 -19.58 -9.10 4.53
C LEU A 226 -20.59 -9.94 3.73
N ALA A 227 -20.53 -11.27 3.86
CA ALA A 227 -21.48 -12.17 3.20
C ALA A 227 -22.94 -11.91 3.61
N ARG A 228 -23.19 -11.47 4.86
CA ARG A 228 -24.55 -11.10 5.30
C ARG A 228 -25.01 -9.75 4.77
N VAL A 229 -24.09 -8.85 4.45
CA VAL A 229 -24.43 -7.51 3.95
C VAL A 229 -25.02 -7.57 2.54
N ASP A 230 -24.61 -8.52 1.70
CA ASP A 230 -25.22 -8.72 0.37
C ASP A 230 -26.75 -8.94 0.45
N ALA A 231 -27.17 -9.79 1.39
CA ALA A 231 -28.60 -10.01 1.66
C ALA A 231 -29.29 -8.74 2.20
N SER A 232 -28.59 -7.88 2.94
CA SER A 232 -29.11 -6.59 3.40
C SER A 232 -29.31 -5.59 2.26
N PHE A 233 -28.41 -5.56 1.27
CA PHE A 233 -28.60 -4.73 0.07
C PHE A 233 -29.88 -5.11 -0.68
N GLN A 234 -30.10 -6.41 -0.92
CA GLN A 234 -31.29 -6.85 -1.64
C GLN A 234 -32.59 -6.49 -0.90
N ARG A 235 -32.62 -6.67 0.43
CA ARG A 235 -33.77 -6.26 1.25
C ARG A 235 -34.02 -4.75 1.18
N ALA A 236 -32.96 -3.94 1.24
CA ALA A 236 -33.08 -2.49 1.20
C ALA A 236 -33.61 -2.00 -0.16
N LEU A 237 -33.11 -2.54 -1.27
CA LEU A 237 -33.59 -2.22 -2.62
C LEU A 237 -35.06 -2.60 -2.82
N ASN A 238 -35.46 -3.81 -2.40
CA ASN A 238 -36.85 -4.24 -2.48
C ASN A 238 -37.80 -3.30 -1.70
N LYS A 239 -37.36 -2.79 -0.54
CA LYS A 239 -38.14 -1.84 0.26
C LYS A 239 -38.32 -0.50 -0.48
N ILE A 240 -37.27 0.00 -1.13
CA ILE A 240 -37.32 1.25 -1.91
C ILE A 240 -38.27 1.07 -3.11
N GLU A 241 -38.18 -0.05 -3.82
CA GLU A 241 -39.05 -0.37 -4.95
C GLU A 241 -40.54 -0.43 -4.55
N ALA A 242 -40.86 -1.11 -3.44
CA ALA A 242 -42.22 -1.17 -2.92
C ALA A 242 -42.78 0.22 -2.54
N GLN A 243 -41.96 1.11 -1.98
CA GLN A 243 -42.34 2.49 -1.69
C GLN A 243 -42.63 3.28 -2.97
N ARG A 244 -41.84 3.08 -4.03
CA ARG A 244 -42.05 3.73 -5.34
C ARG A 244 -43.37 3.33 -5.98
N VAL A 245 -43.72 2.04 -5.94
CA VAL A 245 -45.00 1.54 -6.47
C VAL A 245 -46.19 2.16 -5.72
N THR A 246 -46.08 2.32 -4.40
CA THR A 246 -47.14 2.91 -3.57
C THR A 246 -47.34 4.40 -3.89
N LEU A 247 -46.26 5.15 -4.10
CA LEU A 247 -46.30 6.58 -4.43
C LEU A 247 -46.73 6.85 -5.89
N GLY A 248 -46.44 5.94 -6.82
CA GLY A 248 -46.82 6.06 -8.23
C GLY A 248 -48.25 5.61 -8.56
N ALA A 249 -48.93 4.95 -7.61
CA ALA A 249 -50.32 4.49 -7.74
C ALA A 249 -51.33 5.37 -6.99
N SER A 250 -50.89 6.52 -6.45
CA SER A 250 -51.73 7.51 -5.75
C SER A 250 -52.00 8.74 -6.61
#